data_AF-A0A7C5MF20-F1
#
_entry.id   AF-A0A7C5MF20-F1
#
_cell.length_a   1.000
_cell.length_b   1.000
_cell.length_c   1.000
_cell.angle_alpha   90.00
_cell.angle_beta   90.00
_cell.angle_gamma   90.00
#
_symmetry.space_group_name_H-M   'P 1'
#
loop_
_entity.id
_entity.type
_entity.pdbx_description
1 polymer ?
#
loop_
_entity_poly.entity_id
_entity_poly.type
_entity_poly.pdbx_seq_one_letter_code
_entity_poly.pdbx_strand_id
1 'polypeptide(L)' 'MLGRLVKLGWLLLVLVLASVGCTRPCDRLAERTCERRGASSQECLEMKNLAGKSGDEDQAHCREALSILEAAAAEGM' A
#
# COMPACT_ATOMS: atom_id res chain seq x y z
N MET A 1 7.83 -37.89 -0.37
CA MET A 1 8.20 -36.69 0.43
C MET A 1 7.88 -35.35 -0.26
N LEU A 2 7.13 -35.30 -1.37
CA LEU A 2 6.79 -34.03 -2.05
C LEU A 2 5.63 -33.24 -1.38
N GLY A 3 4.73 -33.90 -0.65
CA GLY A 3 3.54 -33.24 -0.09
C GLY A 3 3.81 -32.25 1.06
N ARG A 4 4.99 -32.31 1.69
CA ARG A 4 5.38 -31.36 2.76
C ARG A 4 5.84 -30.01 2.21
N LEU A 5 6.47 -29.98 1.03
CA LEU A 5 6.97 -28.74 0.41
C LEU A 5 5.83 -27.82 -0.05
N VAL A 6 4.75 -28.38 -0.58
CA VAL A 6 3.58 -27.61 -1.05
C VAL A 6 2.88 -26.89 0.12
N LYS A 7 2.81 -27.52 1.30
CA LYS A 7 2.17 -26.94 2.49
C LYS A 7 2.91 -25.72 3.05
N LEU A 8 4.24 -25.70 2.93
CA LEU A 8 5.08 -24.57 3.36
C LEU A 8 4.96 -23.36 2.42
N GLY A 9 4.84 -23.60 1.11
CA GLY A 9 4.66 -22.52 0.13
C GLY A 9 3.36 -21.73 0.34
N TRP A 10 2.28 -22.40 0.73
CA TRP A 10 0.99 -21.75 1.03
C TRP A 10 1.04 -20.89 2.29
N LEU A 11 1.73 -21.34 3.33
CA LEU A 11 1.91 -20.56 4.57
C LEU A 11 2.68 -19.26 4.33
N LEU A 12 3.73 -19.30 3.49
CA LEU A 12 4.50 -18.11 3.12
C LEU A 12 3.68 -17.14 2.25
N LEU A 13 2.88 -17.67 1.31
CA LEU A 13 2.02 -16.83 0.46
C LEU A 13 0.96 -16.08 1.29
N VAL A 14 0.32 -16.75 2.27
CA VAL A 14 -0.64 -16.13 3.18
C VAL A 14 0.02 -15.07 4.06
N LEU A 15 1.27 -15.29 4.49
CA LEU A 15 2.02 -14.29 5.27
C LEU A 15 2.31 -13.02 4.45
N VAL A 16 2.63 -13.18 3.16
CA VAL A 16 2.87 -12.06 2.23
C VAL A 16 1.57 -11.30 1.94
N LEU A 17 0.47 -11.99 1.69
CA LEU A 17 -0.83 -11.33 1.52
C LEU A 17 -1.32 -10.65 2.81
N ALA A 18 -1.07 -11.24 3.98
CA ALA A 18 -1.41 -10.65 5.27
C ALA A 18 -0.54 -9.42 5.59
N SER A 19 0.72 -9.38 5.13
CA SER A 19 1.58 -8.20 5.31
C SER A 19 1.23 -7.06 4.33
N VAL A 20 0.68 -7.37 3.15
CA VAL A 20 0.00 -6.36 2.30
C VAL A 20 -1.31 -5.89 2.94
N GLY A 21 -1.95 -6.71 3.77
CA GLY A 21 -3.11 -6.34 4.59
C GLY A 21 -2.79 -5.57 5.88
N CYS A 22 -1.51 -5.45 6.26
CA CYS A 22 -1.07 -4.69 7.43
C CYS A 22 -0.55 -3.29 7.09
N THR A 23 -0.32 -2.98 5.82
CA THR A 23 0.07 -1.63 5.40
C THR A 23 -1.16 -0.74 5.40
N ARG A 24 -1.16 0.32 6.22
CA ARG A 24 -2.29 1.25 6.29
C ARG A 24 -2.52 1.88 4.91
N PRO A 25 -3.77 2.16 4.52
CA PRO A 25 -4.07 2.79 3.24
C PRO A 25 -3.31 4.11 3.04
N CYS A 26 -3.03 4.87 4.10
CA CYS A 26 -2.21 6.08 3.99
C CYS A 26 -0.75 5.79 3.63
N ASP A 27 -0.15 4.70 4.10
CA ASP A 27 1.21 4.29 3.71
C ASP A 27 1.27 3.91 2.23
N ARG A 28 0.28 3.15 1.76
CA ARG A 28 0.13 2.81 0.33
C ARG A 28 -0.05 4.05 -0.54
N LEU A 29 -0.83 5.03 -0.07
CA LEU A 29 -1.05 6.29 -0.78
C LEU A 29 0.22 7.12 -0.85
N ALA A 30 0.97 7.21 0.26
CA ALA A 30 2.25 7.87 0.31
C ALA A 30 3.25 7.20 -0.64
N GLU A 31 3.34 5.87 -0.64
CA GLU A 31 4.21 5.11 -1.53
C GLU A 31 3.89 5.39 -3.01
N ARG A 32 2.62 5.33 -3.42
CA ARG A 32 2.19 5.67 -4.79
C ARG A 32 2.55 7.11 -5.18
N THR A 33 2.41 8.04 -4.24
CA THR A 33 2.79 9.44 -4.46
C THR A 33 4.30 9.56 -4.67
N CYS A 34 5.09 8.86 -3.86
CA CYS A 34 6.54 8.78 -3.98
C CYS A 34 6.98 8.13 -5.31
N GLU A 35 6.28 7.09 -5.79
CA GLU A 35 6.57 6.48 -7.10
C GLU A 35 6.32 7.48 -8.25
N ARG A 36 5.25 8.28 -8.19
CA ARG A 36 4.93 9.26 -9.25
C ARG A 36 5.79 10.53 -9.21
N ARG A 37 6.05 11.08 -8.02
CA ARG A 37 6.77 12.36 -7.83
C ARG A 37 8.27 12.18 -7.61
N GLY A 38 8.71 10.97 -7.28
CA GLY A 38 10.08 10.65 -6.88
C GLY A 38 10.22 10.57 -5.36
N ALA A 39 11.00 9.60 -4.89
CA ALA A 39 11.16 9.29 -3.46
C ALA A 39 11.74 10.43 -2.61
N SER A 40 12.45 11.37 -3.23
CA SER A 40 13.05 12.54 -2.57
C SER A 40 12.25 13.83 -2.79
N SER A 41 11.08 13.76 -3.44
CA SER A 41 10.21 14.92 -3.59
C SER A 41 9.63 15.35 -2.25
N GLN A 42 9.43 16.65 -2.07
CA GLN A 42 8.81 17.18 -0.87
C GLN A 42 7.40 16.59 -0.66
N GLU A 43 6.62 16.45 -1.73
CA GLU A 43 5.29 15.83 -1.71
C GLU A 43 5.31 14.40 -1.14
N CYS A 44 6.31 13.58 -1.52
CA CYS A 44 6.50 12.24 -0.97
C CYS A 44 6.79 12.26 0.54
N LEU A 45 7.69 13.13 0.98
CA LEU A 45 8.08 13.23 2.40
C LEU A 45 6.92 13.72 3.27
N GLU A 46 6.15 14.69 2.80
CA GLU A 46 4.95 15.19 3.48
C GLU A 46 3.89 14.10 3.59
N MET A 47 3.62 13.37 2.50
CA MET A 47 2.65 12.27 2.52
C MET A 47 3.08 11.11 3.43
N LYS A 48 4.37 10.75 3.49
CA LYS A 48 4.86 9.73 4.44
C LYS A 48 4.71 10.19 5.90
N ASN A 49 4.95 11.47 6.18
CA ASN A 49 4.77 12.02 7.53
C ASN A 49 3.30 12.03 7.94
N LEU A 50 2.40 12.41 7.02
CA LEU A 50 0.95 12.36 7.24
C LEU A 50 0.48 10.92 7.47
N ALA A 51 0.93 9.96 6.66
CA ALA A 51 0.61 8.54 6.81
C ALA A 51 1.01 7.99 8.19
N GLY A 52 2.20 8.35 8.69
CA GLY A 52 2.67 7.95 10.02
C GLY A 52 1.88 8.54 11.19
N LYS A 53 1.14 9.62 10.97
CA LYS A 53 0.31 10.31 11.98
C LYS A 53 -1.19 10.04 11.83
N SER A 54 -1.59 9.35 10.77
CA SER A 54 -2.98 9.11 10.41
C SER A 54 -3.67 8.20 11.43
N GLY A 55 -4.81 8.64 11.95
CA GLY A 55 -5.70 7.85 12.78
C GLY A 55 -6.61 6.93 11.96
N ASP A 56 -7.56 6.24 12.61
CA ASP A 56 -8.51 5.35 11.93
C ASP A 56 -9.48 6.09 10.98
N GLU A 57 -9.86 7.34 11.29
CA GLU A 57 -10.66 8.18 10.38
C GLU A 57 -9.89 8.57 9.10
N ASP A 58 -8.62 8.95 9.24
CA ASP A 58 -7.76 9.32 8.11
C ASP A 58 -7.54 8.15 7.15
N GLN A 59 -7.53 6.90 7.67
CA GLN A 59 -7.40 5.71 6.84
C GLN A 59 -8.55 5.54 5.84
N ALA A 60 -9.78 5.92 6.20
CA ALA A 60 -10.92 5.86 5.28
C ALA A 60 -10.73 6.85 4.12
N HIS A 61 -10.30 8.07 4.41
CA HIS A 61 -9.99 9.09 3.40
C HIS A 61 -8.81 8.69 2.51
N CYS A 62 -7.75 8.13 3.07
CA CYS A 62 -6.62 7.62 2.29
C CYS A 62 -7.03 6.47 1.36
N ARG A 63 -7.95 5.61 1.79
CA ARG A 63 -8.46 4.51 0.97
C ARG A 63 -9.27 5.02 -0.22
N GLU A 64 -10.10 6.04 0.01
CA GLU A 64 -10.85 6.69 -1.06
C GLU A 64 -9.91 7.36 -2.07
N ALA A 65 -8.90 8.10 -1.60
CA ALA A 65 -7.89 8.70 -2.46
C ALA A 65 -7.10 7.65 -3.28
N LEU A 66 -6.77 6.50 -2.68
CA LEU A 66 -6.17 5.37 -3.39
C LEU A 66 -7.08 4.83 -4.50
N SER A 67 -8.37 4.64 -4.20
CA SER A 67 -9.33 4.14 -5.19
C SER A 67 -9.45 5.06 -6.39
N ILE A 68 -9.40 6.38 -6.19
CA ILE A 68 -9.41 7.37 -7.28
C ILE A 68 -8.13 7.29 -8.11
N LEU A 69 -6.97 7.17 -7.47
CA LEU A 69 -5.69 7.03 -8.16
C LEU A 69 -5.59 5.73 -8.97
N GLU A 70 -6.14 4.63 -8.45
CA GLU A 70 -6.18 3.34 -9.14
C GLU A 70 -7.16 3.37 -10.31
N ALA A 71 -8.32 4.01 -10.17
CA ALA A 71 -9.25 4.24 -11.27
C ALA A 71 -8.60 5.09 -12.38
N ALA A 72 -7.97 6.21 -12.01
CA ALA A 72 -7.27 7.07 -12.96
C ALA A 72 -6.09 6.36 -13.66
N ALA A 73 -5.39 5.46 -12.97
CA ALA A 73 -4.34 4.65 -13.57
C ALA A 73 -4.89 3.57 -14.53
N ALA A 74 -6.06 2.99 -14.22
CA ALA A 74 -6.72 2.02 -15.09
C ALA A 74 -7.27 2.67 -16.38
N GLU A 75 -7.61 3.96 -16.33
CA GLU A 75 -8.07 4.72 -17.50
C GLU A 75 -6.95 5.21 -18.44
N GLY A 76 -5.68 4.99 -18.09
CA GLY A 76 -4.56 5.13 -19.04
C GLY A 76 -4.28 6.56 -19.53
N MET A 77 -4.08 7.50 -18.59
CA MET A 77 -3.44 8.80 -18.87
C MET A 77 -1.95 8.79 -18.55
#